data_AF-A0A9W6DKT6-F1
#
_entry.id   AF-A0A9W6DKT6-F1
#
_cell.length_a   1.000
_cell.length_b   1.000
_cell.length_c   1.000
_cell.angle_alpha   90.00
_cell.angle_beta   90.00
_cell.angle_gamma   90.00
#
_symmetry.space_group_name_H-M   'P 1'
#
loop_
_entity.id
_entity.type
_entity.pdbx_description
1 polymer ?
#
loop_
_entity_poly.entity_id
_entity_poly.type
_entity_poly.pdbx_seq_one_letter_code
_entity_poly.pdbx_strand_id
1 'polypeptide(L)'
;MWRSIGFLMSFAIVLEGMSVVAYLIVLSGGKRLRESGWKILSLLIILSAVVQAAGMSLVAYLVDNEDRFASGWILDKSWIFCTVSWCVSLFVAGALILAGNTLPSEGGYELIPDQIN
;
A
#
# COMPACT_ATOMS: atom_id res chain seq x y z
N MET A 1 9.80 -5.37 22.22
CA MET A 1 9.32 -5.69 20.85
C MET A 1 7.80 -5.62 20.70
N TRP A 2 6.99 -6.09 21.66
CA TRP A 2 5.52 -6.03 21.58
C TRP A 2 4.92 -4.64 21.31
N ARG A 3 5.46 -3.59 21.97
CA ARG A 3 5.03 -2.19 21.73
C ARG A 3 5.34 -1.72 20.30
N SER A 4 6.47 -2.15 19.74
CA SER A 4 6.87 -1.81 18.38
C SER A 4 5.94 -2.46 17.34
N ILE A 5 5.51 -3.71 17.57
CA ILE A 5 4.51 -4.37 16.74
C ILE A 5 3.20 -3.57 16.75
N GLY A 6 2.71 -3.18 17.94
CA GLY A 6 1.49 -2.37 18.04
C GLY A 6 1.60 -1.04 17.29
N PHE A 7 2.76 -0.38 17.36
CA PHE A 7 3.04 0.84 16.59
C PHE A 7 3.03 0.58 15.09
N LEU A 8 3.76 -0.45 14.61
CA LEU A 8 3.81 -0.79 13.19
C LEU A 8 2.43 -1.10 12.63
N MET A 9 1.62 -1.90 13.34
CA MET A 9 0.27 -2.24 12.89
C MET A 9 -0.66 -1.02 12.87
N SER A 10 -0.55 -0.12 13.85
CA SER A 10 -1.30 1.14 13.85
C SER A 10 -0.88 2.05 12.70
N PHE A 11 0.43 2.14 12.44
CA PHE A 11 0.98 2.93 11.34
C PHE A 11 0.57 2.37 9.97
N ALA A 12 0.56 1.04 9.81
CA ALA A 12 0.05 0.38 8.61
C ALA A 12 -1.41 0.79 8.30
N ILE A 13 -2.29 0.77 9.31
CA ILE A 13 -3.69 1.20 9.15
C ILE A 13 -3.78 2.67 8.69
N VAL A 14 -2.95 3.55 9.23
CA VAL A 14 -2.91 4.96 8.81
C VAL A 14 -2.50 5.08 7.35
N LEU A 15 -1.48 4.35 6.91
CA LEU A 15 -1.02 4.34 5.52
C LEU A 15 -2.09 3.77 4.57
N GLU A 16 -2.79 2.70 4.97
CA GLU A 16 -3.90 2.15 4.21
C GLU A 16 -5.04 3.17 4.11
N GLY A 17 -5.39 3.84 5.21
CA GLY A 17 -6.39 4.91 5.22
C GLY A 17 -6.03 6.09 4.31
N MET A 18 -4.77 6.51 4.32
CA MET A 18 -4.24 7.50 3.38
C MET A 18 -4.31 7.01 1.94
N SER A 19 -4.07 5.72 1.69
CA SER A 19 -4.19 5.12 0.35
C SER A 19 -5.64 5.16 -0.14
N VAL A 20 -6.63 4.86 0.71
CA VAL A 20 -8.05 4.99 0.34
C VAL A 20 -8.40 6.44 -0.01
N VAL A 21 -7.99 7.40 0.81
CA VAL A 21 -8.23 8.82 0.55
C VAL A 21 -7.56 9.27 -0.76
N ALA A 22 -6.30 8.89 -0.97
CA ALA A 22 -5.57 9.18 -2.20
C ALA A 22 -6.26 8.57 -3.42
N TYR A 23 -6.73 7.32 -3.33
CA TYR A 23 -7.49 6.67 -4.38
C TYR A 23 -8.75 7.46 -4.75
N LEU A 24 -9.53 7.90 -3.75
CA LEU A 24 -10.73 8.72 -3.98
C LEU A 24 -10.40 10.07 -4.64
N ILE A 25 -9.32 10.73 -4.22
CA ILE A 25 -8.85 12.00 -4.81
C ILE A 25 -8.41 11.80 -6.26
N VAL A 26 -7.67 10.73 -6.56
CA VAL A 26 -7.21 10.42 -7.92
C VAL A 26 -8.41 10.10 -8.81
N LEU A 27 -9.37 9.31 -8.32
CA LEU A 27 -10.55 8.91 -9.08
C LEU A 27 -11.47 10.09 -9.40
N SER A 28 -11.72 10.96 -8.42
CA SER A 28 -12.59 12.15 -8.55
C SER A 28 -11.88 13.39 -9.13
N GLY A 29 -10.55 13.34 -9.25
CA GLY A 29 -9.73 14.43 -9.75
C GLY A 29 -9.75 14.57 -11.27
N GLY A 30 -9.33 15.74 -11.76
CA GLY A 30 -9.14 15.98 -13.19
C GLY A 30 -7.91 15.23 -13.76
N LYS A 31 -7.74 15.31 -15.09
CA LYS A 31 -6.68 14.62 -15.85
C LYS A 31 -5.31 14.64 -15.17
N ARG A 32 -4.84 15.81 -14.72
CA ARG A 32 -3.52 15.95 -14.05
C ARG A 32 -3.36 15.04 -12.83
N LEU A 33 -4.39 14.93 -11.98
CA LEU A 33 -4.36 14.09 -10.78
C LEU A 33 -4.46 12.61 -11.16
N ARG A 34 -5.23 12.28 -12.20
CA ARG A 34 -5.31 10.92 -12.75
C ARG A 34 -4.02 10.48 -13.41
N GLU A 35 -3.25 11.35 -14.04
CA GLU A 35 -1.99 10.93 -14.68
C GLU A 35 -0.83 10.79 -13.68
N SER A 36 -0.78 11.66 -12.67
CA SER A 36 0.36 11.70 -11.73
C SER A 36 0.09 10.99 -10.40
N GLY A 37 -1.17 10.95 -9.95
CA GLY A 37 -1.53 10.54 -8.60
C GLY A 37 -1.43 9.03 -8.34
N TRP A 38 -1.53 8.18 -9.38
CA TRP A 38 -1.36 6.73 -9.23
C TRP A 38 0.01 6.34 -8.68
N LYS A 39 1.06 7.12 -8.99
CA LYS A 39 2.41 6.89 -8.45
C LYS A 39 2.43 7.05 -6.93
N ILE A 40 1.82 8.12 -6.42
CA ILE A 40 1.72 8.38 -4.98
C ILE A 40 0.90 7.29 -4.31
N LEU A 41 -0.23 6.90 -4.90
CA LEU A 41 -1.06 5.80 -4.38
C LEU A 41 -0.27 4.50 -4.30
N SER A 42 0.43 4.11 -5.37
CA SER A 42 1.23 2.88 -5.39
C SER A 42 2.33 2.88 -4.34
N LEU A 43 2.97 4.04 -4.10
CA LEU A 43 3.99 4.19 -3.05
C LEU A 43 3.40 3.99 -1.65
N LEU A 44 2.24 4.57 -1.36
CA LEU A 44 1.57 4.44 -0.06
C LEU A 44 1.18 2.98 0.22
N ILE A 45 0.66 2.27 -0.78
CA ILE A 45 0.29 0.84 -0.68
C ILE A 45 1.54 -0.04 -0.47
N ILE A 46 2.65 0.24 -1.17
CA ILE A 46 3.91 -0.51 -0.96
C ILE A 46 4.44 -0.26 0.45
N LEU A 47 4.45 0.99 0.91
CA LEU A 47 4.94 1.33 2.24
C LEU A 47 4.08 0.64 3.31
N SER A 48 2.76 0.62 3.16
CA SER A 48 1.88 -0.07 4.11
C SER A 48 2.14 -1.59 4.11
N ALA A 49 2.31 -2.21 2.94
CA ALA A 49 2.64 -3.62 2.83
C ALA A 49 3.98 -3.98 3.51
N VAL A 50 5.00 -3.15 3.35
CA VAL A 50 6.31 -3.32 4.03
C VAL A 50 6.16 -3.23 5.54
N VAL A 51 5.39 -2.26 6.04
CA VAL A 51 5.15 -2.09 7.48
C VAL A 51 4.35 -3.28 8.04
N GLN A 52 3.32 -3.76 7.33
CA GLN A 52 2.58 -4.97 7.69
C GLN A 52 3.52 -6.18 7.77
N ALA A 53 4.32 -6.43 6.72
CA ALA A 53 5.26 -7.54 6.68
C ALA A 53 6.30 -7.48 7.81
N ALA A 54 6.83 -6.29 8.13
CA ALA A 54 7.74 -6.08 9.25
C ALA A 54 7.07 -6.32 10.61
N GLY A 55 5.81 -5.91 10.78
CA GLY A 55 5.03 -6.21 11.98
C GLY A 55 4.83 -7.72 12.15
N MET A 56 4.44 -8.41 11.07
CA MET A 56 4.17 -9.86 11.11
C MET A 56 5.43 -10.70 11.32
N SER A 57 6.58 -10.28 10.79
CA SER A 57 7.86 -10.96 11.03
C SER A 57 8.31 -10.83 12.48
N LEU A 58 8.10 -9.67 13.11
CA LEU A 58 8.37 -9.49 14.54
C LEU A 58 7.43 -10.32 15.41
N VAL A 59 6.15 -10.46 15.05
CA VAL A 59 5.22 -11.35 15.76
C VAL A 59 5.70 -12.80 15.69
N ALA A 60 6.04 -13.28 14.49
CA ALA A 60 6.55 -14.64 14.30
C ALA A 60 7.84 -14.87 15.11
N TYR A 61 8.78 -13.92 15.03
CA TYR A 61 10.01 -13.97 15.81
C TYR A 61 9.75 -14.08 17.32
N LEU A 62 8.82 -13.30 17.88
CA LEU A 62 8.53 -13.37 19.31
C LEU A 62 7.92 -14.70 19.73
N VAL A 63 7.03 -15.28 18.92
CA VAL A 63 6.45 -16.58 19.21
C VAL A 63 7.53 -17.66 19.30
N ASP A 64 8.53 -17.60 18.42
CA ASP A 64 9.61 -18.60 18.37
C ASP A 64 10.72 -18.39 19.42
N ASN A 65 10.90 -17.16 19.93
CA ASN A 65 12.09 -16.79 20.72
C ASN A 65 11.79 -16.34 22.16
N GLU A 66 10.54 -16.14 22.57
CA GLU A 66 10.21 -15.74 23.94
C GLU A 66 9.60 -16.90 24.74
N ASP A 67 10.15 -17.14 25.94
CA ASP A 67 9.70 -18.19 26.87
C ASP A 67 8.21 -18.09 27.22
N ARG A 68 7.65 -16.87 27.17
CA ARG A 68 6.23 -16.61 27.39
C ARG A 68 5.32 -17.37 26.42
N PHE A 69 5.80 -17.70 25.22
CA PHE A 69 5.04 -18.41 24.19
C PHE A 69 5.47 -19.88 24.03
N ALA A 70 6.38 -20.37 24.88
CA ALA A 70 6.95 -21.72 24.80
C ALA A 70 5.92 -22.86 24.97
N SER A 71 4.70 -22.59 25.45
CA SER A 71 3.67 -23.60 25.75
C SER A 71 2.85 -24.04 24.52
N GLY A 72 3.43 -24.09 23.32
CA GLY A 72 2.74 -24.52 22.09
C GLY A 72 1.78 -23.48 21.49
N TRP A 73 2.09 -22.19 21.67
CA TRP A 73 1.33 -21.12 21.02
C TRP A 73 1.55 -21.14 19.51
N ILE A 74 0.48 -20.98 18.75
CA ILE A 74 0.50 -20.97 17.29
C ILE A 74 -0.04 -19.63 16.81
N LEU A 75 0.49 -19.16 15.68
CA LEU A 75 -0.02 -17.99 14.98
C LEU A 75 -1.47 -18.24 14.53
N ASP A 76 -2.37 -17.34 14.93
CA ASP A 76 -3.80 -17.47 14.66
C ASP A 76 -4.20 -16.86 13.30
N LYS A 77 -5.47 -17.00 12.95
CA LYS A 77 -6.07 -16.53 11.68
C LYS A 77 -5.79 -15.05 11.37
N SER A 78 -5.69 -14.19 12.38
CA SER A 78 -5.36 -12.77 12.18
C SER A 78 -3.97 -12.58 11.54
N TRP A 79 -3.00 -13.42 11.88
CA TRP A 79 -1.69 -13.44 11.24
C TRP A 79 -1.79 -13.82 9.77
N ILE A 80 -2.59 -14.86 9.47
CA ILE A 80 -2.84 -15.31 8.09
C ILE A 80 -3.52 -14.20 7.28
N PHE A 81 -4.57 -13.57 7.82
CA PHE A 81 -5.27 -12.49 7.14
C PHE A 81 -4.37 -11.29 6.86
N CYS A 82 -3.50 -10.92 7.80
CA CYS A 82 -2.53 -9.85 7.55
C CYS A 82 -1.50 -10.26 6.49
N THR A 83 -1.05 -11.52 6.49
CA THR A 83 -0.14 -12.02 5.44
C THR A 83 -0.78 -11.97 4.06
N VAL A 84 -2.02 -12.40 3.93
CA VAL A 84 -2.77 -12.29 2.67
C VAL A 84 -2.96 -10.83 2.29
N SER A 85 -3.28 -9.96 3.24
CA SER A 85 -3.48 -8.51 3.03
C SER A 85 -2.25 -7.88 2.36
N TRP A 86 -1.05 -7.97 2.96
CA TRP A 86 0.12 -7.31 2.36
C TRP A 86 0.55 -7.94 1.02
N CYS A 87 0.33 -9.24 0.81
CA CYS A 87 0.54 -9.89 -0.49
C CYS A 87 -0.40 -9.30 -1.57
N VAL A 88 -1.68 -9.13 -1.24
CA VAL A 88 -2.66 -8.50 -2.14
C VAL A 88 -2.29 -7.04 -2.40
N SER A 89 -1.89 -6.30 -1.37
CA SER A 89 -1.44 -4.91 -1.51
C SER A 89 -0.25 -4.79 -2.47
N LEU A 90 0.75 -5.67 -2.38
CA LEU A 90 1.87 -5.70 -3.33
C LEU A 90 1.42 -6.05 -4.76
N PHE A 91 0.51 -7.01 -4.92
CA PHE A 91 -0.05 -7.33 -6.22
C PHE A 91 -0.76 -6.13 -6.85
N VAL A 92 -1.62 -5.45 -6.07
CA VAL A 92 -2.35 -4.25 -6.52
C VAL A 92 -1.38 -3.13 -6.86
N ALA A 93 -0.37 -2.87 -6.04
CA ALA A 93 0.63 -1.85 -6.33
C ALA A 93 1.42 -2.18 -7.60
N GLY A 94 1.81 -3.44 -7.79
CA GLY A 94 2.46 -3.91 -9.01
C GLY A 94 1.58 -3.71 -10.25
N ALA A 95 0.29 -4.03 -10.16
CA ALA A 95 -0.67 -3.80 -11.24
C ALA A 95 -0.83 -2.31 -11.56
N LEU A 96 -0.90 -1.44 -10.54
CA LEU A 96 -0.98 0.02 -10.73
C LEU A 96 0.28 0.59 -11.41
N ILE A 97 1.46 0.15 -10.97
CA ILE A 97 2.74 0.56 -11.57
C ILE A 97 2.82 0.07 -13.02
N LEU A 98 2.44 -1.17 -13.29
CA LEU A 98 2.43 -1.70 -14.65
C LEU A 98 1.49 -0.88 -15.53
N ALA A 99 0.23 -0.71 -15.11
CA ALA A 99 -0.76 0.08 -15.83
C ALA A 99 -0.28 1.51 -16.10
N GLY A 100 0.33 2.18 -15.12
CA GLY A 100 0.86 3.54 -15.27
C GLY A 100 2.04 3.68 -16.23
N ASN A 101 2.73 2.57 -16.55
CA ASN A 101 3.84 2.57 -17.52
C ASN A 101 3.45 2.01 -18.90
N THR A 102 2.38 1.20 -18.98
CA THR A 102 1.97 0.56 -20.24
C THR A 102 0.78 1.22 -20.91
N LEU A 103 -0.12 1.85 -20.15
CA LEU A 103 -1.31 2.47 -20.72
C LEU A 103 -0.97 3.82 -21.35
N PRO A 104 -1.58 4.15 -22.49
CA PRO A 104 -1.43 5.47 -23.09
C PRO A 104 -2.01 6.54 -22.15
N SER A 105 -1.43 7.74 -22.20
CA SER A 105 -1.99 8.92 -21.52
C SER A 105 -3.45 9.10 -21.92
N GLU A 106 -4.32 9.41 -20.95
CA GLU A 106 -5.70 9.81 -21.24
C GLU A 106 -5.63 11.02 -22.18
N GLY A 107 -5.91 10.79 -23.48
CA GLY A 107 -5.82 11.82 -24.53
C GLY A 107 -6.43 13.14 -24.06
N GLY A 108 -5.76 14.26 -24.36
CA GLY A 108 -6.17 15.58 -23.89
C GLY A 108 -6.03 16.65 -24.94
N TYR A 109 -6.48 17.85 -24.59
CA TYR A 109 -6.50 19.03 -25.45
C TYR A 109 -5.19 19.18 -26.23
N GLU A 110 -5.29 19.12 -27.55
CA GLU A 110 -4.23 19.62 -28.40
C GLU A 110 -4.05 21.11 -28.06
N LEU A 111 -2.78 21.54 -27.95
CA LEU A 111 -2.50 22.97 -27.83
C LEU A 111 -3.11 23.63 -29.06
N ILE A 112 -4.03 24.58 -28.86
CA ILE A 112 -4.55 25.39 -29.97
C ILE A 112 -3.31 26.05 -30.58
N PRO A 113 -3.03 25.84 -31.88
CA PRO A 113 -1.88 26.46 -32.51
C PRO A 113 -2.02 27.97 -32.34
N ASP A 114 -0.98 28.62 -31.81
CA ASP A 114 -0.92 30.07 -31.76
C ASP A 114 -1.21 30.57 -33.17
N GLN A 115 -2.25 31.39 -33.31
CA GLN A 115 -2.62 31.94 -34.60
C GLN A 115 -1.42 32.75 -35.10
N ILE A 116 -0.74 32.21 -36.11
CA ILE A 116 0.31 32.91 -36.82
C ILE A 116 -0.40 33.96 -37.66
N ASN A 117 -0.50 35.18 -37.11
CA ASN A 117 -0.82 36.48 -37.72
C ASN A 117 -1.71 36.47 -38.97
#